data_AF-A0A435SVK4-F1
#
_entry.id   AF-A0A435SVK4-F1
#
_cell.length_a   1.000
_cell.length_b   1.000
_cell.length_c   1.000
_cell.angle_alpha   90.00
_cell.angle_beta   90.00
_cell.angle_gamma   90.00
#
_symmetry.space_group_name_H-M   'P 1'
#
loop_
_entity.id
_entity.type
_entity.pdbx_description
1 polymer ?
#
loop_
_entity_poly.entity_id
_entity_poly.type
_entity_poly.pdbx_seq_one_letter_code
_entity_poly.pdbx_strand_id
1 'polypeptide(L)' 'MSKPKVIVTRRWPHEVEQRLGDHFDVTLNEADRPYEQQELRQALLLADAVLPTVTDRLG' A
#
# COMPACT_ATOMS: atom_id res chain seq x y z
N MET A 1 8.43 -18.32 8.40
CA MET A 1 8.01 -16.96 8.81
C MET A 1 7.05 -16.45 7.75
N SER A 2 5.95 -15.80 8.14
CA SER A 2 5.08 -15.12 7.17
C SER A 2 5.78 -13.88 6.62
N LYS A 3 5.56 -13.58 5.33
CA LYS A 3 6.03 -12.33 4.73
C LYS A 3 5.34 -11.14 5.44
N PRO A 4 6.02 -10.01 5.69
CA PRO A 4 5.36 -8.81 6.21
C PRO A 4 4.29 -8.31 5.23
N LYS A 5 3.18 -7.83 5.77
CA LYS A 5 2.05 -7.27 5.01
C LYS A 5 2.32 -5.83 4.63
N VAL A 6 2.21 -5.54 3.34
CA VAL A 6 2.49 -4.23 2.78
C VAL A 6 1.32 -3.75 1.94
N ILE A 7 0.87 -2.52 2.16
CA ILE A 7 -0.19 -1.88 1.35
C ILE A 7 0.40 -0.72 0.56
N VAL A 8 0.20 -0.70 -0.75
CA VAL A 8 0.58 0.40 -1.64
C VAL A 8 -0.65 1.21 -2.01
N THR A 9 -0.67 2.50 -1.67
CA THR A 9 -1.88 3.33 -1.77
C THR A 9 -2.14 3.88 -3.17
N ARG A 10 -1.15 3.83 -4.07
CA ARG A 10 -1.24 4.24 -5.48
C ARG A 10 -0.42 3.30 -6.34
N ARG A 11 -0.76 3.22 -7.64
CA ARG A 11 0.02 2.41 -8.57
C ARG A 11 1.45 2.93 -8.67
N TRP A 12 2.40 2.02 -8.55
CA TRP A 12 3.83 2.28 -8.71
C TRP A 12 4.30 1.74 -10.06
N PRO A 13 5.55 2.03 -10.49
CA PRO A 13 6.11 1.35 -11.65
C PRO A 13 6.04 -0.17 -11.46
N HIS A 14 5.59 -0.89 -12.49
CA HIS A 14 5.29 -2.32 -12.43
C HIS A 14 6.47 -3.16 -11.90
N GLU A 15 7.69 -2.83 -12.32
CA GLU A 15 8.92 -3.50 -11.85
C GLU A 15 9.11 -3.41 -10.33
N VAL A 16 8.65 -2.33 -9.70
CA VAL A 16 8.71 -2.14 -8.24
C VAL A 16 7.63 -2.97 -7.56
N GLU A 17 6.41 -2.99 -8.08
CA GLU A 17 5.31 -3.80 -7.55
C GLU A 17 5.63 -5.30 -7.60
N GLN A 18 6.25 -5.77 -8.70
CA GLN A 18 6.74 -7.15 -8.81
C GLN A 18 7.77 -7.46 -7.73
N ARG A 19 8.77 -6.58 -7.56
CA ARG A 19 9.81 -6.76 -6.54
C ARG A 19 9.23 -6.73 -5.12
N LEU A 20 8.20 -5.92 -4.86
CA LEU A 20 7.50 -5.97 -3.58
C LEU A 20 6.84 -7.33 -3.37
N GLY A 21 6.17 -7.91 -4.38
CA GLY A 21 5.54 -9.23 -4.29
C GLY A 21 6.51 -10.37 -4.02
N ASP A 22 7.74 -10.28 -4.52
CA ASP A 22 8.80 -11.26 -4.24
C ASP A 22 9.16 -11.28 -2.74
N HIS A 23 9.16 -10.12 -2.08
CA HIS A 23 9.63 -9.95 -0.70
C HIS A 23 8.52 -9.88 0.37
N PHE A 24 7.30 -9.46 0.01
CA PHE A 24 6.22 -9.09 0.94
C PHE A 24 4.87 -9.73 0.57
N ASP A 25 3.93 -9.73 1.52
CA ASP A 25 2.51 -10.01 1.27
C ASP A 25 1.84 -8.67 0.88
N VAL A 26 1.73 -8.41 -0.43
CA VAL A 26 1.40 -7.09 -0.97
C VAL A 26 -0.08 -6.98 -1.33
N THR A 27 -0.70 -5.88 -0.91
CA THR A 27 -2.00 -5.43 -1.43
C THR A 27 -1.79 -4.15 -2.25
N LEU A 28 -2.22 -4.18 -3.51
CA LEU A 28 -2.18 -3.04 -4.43
C LEU A 28 -3.53 -2.33 -4.49
N ASN A 29 -3.50 -1.01 -4.60
CA ASN A 29 -4.69 -0.22 -4.91
C ASN A 29 -5.00 -0.28 -6.41
N GLU A 30 -5.80 -1.27 -6.83
CA GLU A 30 -6.19 -1.45 -8.24
C GLU A 30 -7.01 -0.28 -8.82
N ALA A 31 -7.70 0.47 -7.96
CA ALA A 31 -8.49 1.64 -8.38
C ALA A 31 -7.62 2.86 -8.69
N ASP A 32 -6.33 2.85 -8.29
CA ASP A 32 -5.36 3.93 -8.46
C ASP A 32 -5.91 5.34 -8.15
N ARG A 33 -6.74 5.43 -7.11
CA ARG A 33 -7.20 6.70 -6.56
C ARG A 33 -6.53 6.98 -5.22
N PRO A 34 -6.27 8.25 -4.87
CA PRO A 34 -5.79 8.57 -3.54
C PRO A 34 -6.67 7.94 -2.46
N TYR A 35 -6.04 7.43 -1.42
CA TYR A 35 -6.77 6.98 -0.23
C TYR A 35 -7.33 8.19 0.50
N GLU A 36 -8.61 8.08 0.86
CA GLU A 36 -9.24 8.99 1.80
C GLU A 36 -8.80 8.65 3.23
N GLN A 37 -9.02 9.56 4.17
CA GLN A 37 -8.51 9.45 5.54
C GLN A 37 -8.88 8.13 6.23
N GLN A 38 -10.11 7.65 6.02
CA GLN A 38 -10.57 6.39 6.61
C GLN A 38 -9.84 5.18 6.02
N GLU A 39 -9.57 5.19 4.71
CA GLU A 39 -8.87 4.11 4.01
C GLU A 39 -7.41 4.04 4.44
N LEU A 40 -6.76 5.20 4.55
CA LEU A 40 -5.38 5.28 5.04
C LEU A 40 -5.28 4.83 6.51
N ARG A 41 -6.24 5.22 7.35
CA ARG A 41 -6.31 4.73 8.75
C ARG A 41 -6.48 3.22 8.80
N GLN A 42 -7.37 2.65 7.98
CA GLN A 42 -7.56 1.20 7.92
C GLN A 42 -6.29 0.49 7.46
N ALA A 43 -5.60 1.01 6.43
CA ALA A 43 -4.34 0.45 5.97
C ALA A 43 -3.28 0.39 7.08
N LEU A 44 -3.15 1.46 7.87
CA LEU A 44 -2.21 1.54 9.00
C LEU A 44 -2.53 0.56 10.14
N LEU A 45 -3.78 0.13 10.28
CA LEU A 45 -4.19 -0.85 11.29
C LEU A 45 -3.97 -2.30 10.83
N LEU A 46 -3.99 -2.55 9.52
CA LEU A 46 -4.01 -3.89 8.94
C LEU A 46 -2.64 -4.36 8.41
N ALA A 47 -1.73 -3.43 8.11
CA ALA A 47 -0.45 -3.72 7.48
C ALA A 47 0.74 -3.49 8.44
N ASP A 48 1.82 -4.23 8.19
CA ASP A 48 3.11 -3.99 8.86
C ASP A 48 3.80 -2.74 8.29
N ALA A 49 3.54 -2.41 7.01
CA ALA A 49 3.95 -1.15 6.40
C ALA A 49 2.89 -0.65 5.39
N VAL A 50 2.72 0.67 5.35
CA VAL A 50 1.91 1.37 4.34
C VAL A 50 2.85 2.25 3.52
N LEU A 51 2.71 2.20 2.20
CA LEU A 51 3.53 2.92 1.22
C LEU A 51 2.65 4.00 0.57
N PRO A 52 2.45 5.15 1.25
CA PRO A 52 1.62 6.23 0.75
C PRO A 52 2.31 7.04 -0.34
N THR A 53 1.53 7.90 -1.00
CA THR A 53 2.01 8.98 -1.86
C THR A 53 1.53 10.32 -1.34
N VAL A 54 2.11 11.41 -1.86
CA VAL A 54 1.75 12.78 -1.47
C VAL A 54 0.28 13.15 -1.74
N THR A 55 -0.45 12.33 -2.52
CA THR A 55 -1.87 12.58 -2.82
C THR A 55 -2.83 12.00 -1.78
N ASP A 56 -2.38 11.11 -0.89
CA ASP A 56 -3.23 10.50 0.13
C ASP A 56 -3.62 11.50 1.22
N ARG A 57 -4.83 11.37 1.77
CA ARG A 57 -5.32 12.27 2.81
C ARG A 57 -5.01 11.74 4.20
N LEU A 58 -4.16 12.46 4.94
CA LEU A 58 -3.79 12.14 6.33
C LEU A 58 -4.67 12.86 7.38
N GLY A 59 -5.29 13.99 7.03
CA GLY A 59 -6.00 14.90 7.93
C GLY A 59 -7.52 14.85 7.83
#